data_AF-A0A8E2E0N8-F1
#
_entry.id   AF-A0A8E2E0N8-F1
#
_cell.length_a   1.000
_cell.length_b   1.000
_cell.length_c   1.000
_cell.angle_alpha   90.00
_cell.angle_beta   90.00
_cell.angle_gamma   90.00
#
_symmetry.space_group_name_H-M   'P 1'
#
loop_
_entity.id
_entity.type
_entity.pdbx_description
1 polymer ?
#
loop_
_entity_poly.entity_id
_entity_poly.type
_entity_poly.pdbx_seq_one_letter_code
_entity_poly.pdbx_strand_id
1 'polypeptide(L)' 'MHLLRCSNPGELSFSRDFVSKDTIPPSAILSHTWGADTEEVTFEDLIRGTVKDGPGYKKNRFCGEQAKPNGLEYF' A
#
# COMPACT_ATOMS: atom_id res chain seq x y z
N MET A 1 6.72 12.05 -0.44
CA MET A 1 6.02 10.92 -1.10
C MET A 1 5.53 9.98 -0.02
N HIS A 2 4.25 9.56 -0.07
CA HIS A 2 3.71 8.54 0.85
C HIS A 2 3.70 7.19 0.12
N LEU A 3 4.36 6.19 0.71
CA LEU A 3 4.38 4.82 0.22
C LEU A 3 3.62 3.92 1.19
N LEU A 4 3.10 2.81 0.68
CA LEU A 4 2.51 1.78 1.53
C LEU A 4 3.53 0.69 1.80
N ARG A 5 3.51 0.15 3.02
CA ARG A 5 4.21 -1.08 3.38
C ARG A 5 3.24 -2.10 3.93
N CYS A 6 3.49 -3.37 3.63
CA CYS A 6 2.73 -4.50 4.13
C CYS A 6 3.60 -5.25 5.15
N SER A 7 3.34 -5.06 6.45
CA SER A 7 4.06 -5.77 7.51
C SER A 7 3.64 -7.25 7.54
N ASN A 8 4.29 -8.09 8.34
CA ASN A 8 3.71 -9.37 8.76
C ASN A 8 2.88 -9.09 10.02
N PRO A 9 1.55 -9.32 10.07
CA PRO A 9 0.73 -10.35 9.41
C PRO A 9 -0.08 -9.91 8.16
N GLY A 10 0.41 -8.94 7.40
CA GLY A 10 -0.23 -8.40 6.20
C GLY A 10 -1.03 -7.12 6.45
N GLU A 11 -0.65 -6.38 7.48
CA GLU A 11 -1.26 -5.09 7.81
C GLU A 11 -0.58 -3.98 7.00
N LEU A 12 -1.42 -3.14 6.39
CA LEU A 12 -0.98 -1.99 5.63
C LEU A 12 -0.68 -0.82 6.56
N SER A 13 0.44 -0.15 6.33
CA SER A 13 0.78 1.10 7.01
C SER A 13 1.46 2.07 6.05
N PHE A 14 1.28 3.36 6.30
CA PHE A 14 1.99 4.40 5.55
C PHE A 14 3.46 4.49 5.97
N SER A 15 4.31 4.77 5.00
CA SER A 15 5.67 5.18 5.21
C SER A 15 5.72 6.56 5.87
N ARG A 16 6.90 6.91 6.38
CA ARG A 16 7.22 8.31 6.67
C ARG A 16 7.28 9.09 5.35
N ASP A 17 7.21 10.41 5.46
CA ASP A 17 7.34 11.30 4.32
C ASP A 17 8.77 11.30 3.81
N PHE A 18 8.96 10.80 2.59
CA PHE A 18 10.23 10.93 1.88
C PHE A 18 10.28 12.31 1.22
N VAL A 19 11.23 13.15 1.68
CA VAL A 19 11.35 14.57 1.31
C VAL A 19 12.42 14.80 0.24
N SER A 20 13.38 13.88 0.08
CA SER A 20 14.43 13.95 -0.95
C SER A 20 14.46 12.69 -1.81
N LYS A 21 14.89 12.82 -3.07
CA LYS A 21 15.03 11.66 -3.97
C LYS A 21 15.99 10.60 -3.43
N ASP A 22 17.06 11.03 -2.77
CA ASP A 22 18.09 10.13 -2.23
C ASP A 22 17.60 9.32 -1.02
N THR A 23 16.44 9.69 -0.44
CA THR A 23 15.83 8.97 0.69
C THR A 23 14.67 8.08 0.28
N ILE A 24 14.26 8.10 -0.99
CA ILE A 24 13.17 7.26 -1.49
C ILE A 24 13.69 5.82 -1.63
N PRO A 25 13.14 4.86 -0.90
CA PRO A 25 13.53 3.46 -1.03
C PRO A 25 13.01 2.88 -2.35
N PRO A 26 13.60 1.78 -2.84
CA PRO A 26 13.01 1.00 -3.92
C PRO A 26 11.56 0.61 -3.59
N SER A 27 10.63 0.95 -4.49
CA SER A 27 9.21 0.65 -4.32
C SER A 27 8.61 0.09 -5.61
N ALA A 28 7.56 -0.71 -5.48
CA ALA A 28 6.70 -1.03 -6.61
C ALA A 28 5.71 0.12 -6.87
N ILE A 29 5.11 0.14 -8.07
CA ILE A 29 3.97 1.02 -8.39
C ILE A 29 2.80 0.12 -8.77
N LEU A 30 1.65 0.33 -8.15
CA LEU A 30 0.44 -0.41 -8.48
C LEU A 30 -0.26 0.17 -9.70
N SER A 31 -0.77 -0.71 -10.57
CA SER A 31 -1.56 -0.30 -11.73
C SER A 31 -2.98 0.17 -11.35
N HIS A 32 -3.50 0.99 -12.27
CA HIS A 32 -4.48 2.07 -12.17
C HIS A 32 -5.94 1.60 -11.99
N THR A 33 -6.28 1.02 -10.84
CA THR A 33 -7.63 0.59 -10.41
C THR A 33 -8.06 -0.83 -10.76
N TRP A 34 -8.61 -1.53 -9.77
CA TRP A 34 -9.17 -2.89 -9.88
C TRP A 34 -10.56 -2.87 -9.23
N GLY A 35 -11.57 -2.37 -9.94
CA GLY A 35 -12.94 -2.31 -9.43
C GLY A 35 -13.59 -0.96 -9.69
N ALA A 36 -14.77 -0.78 -9.09
CA ALA A 36 -15.44 0.51 -9.08
C ALA A 36 -14.72 1.48 -8.12
N ASP A 37 -14.87 2.79 -8.33
CA ASP A 37 -14.29 3.83 -7.44
C ASP A 37 -14.70 3.63 -5.97
N THR A 38 -15.88 3.07 -5.72
CA THR A 38 -16.40 2.75 -4.38
C THR A 38 -15.72 1.56 -3.70
N GLU A 39 -14.98 0.76 -4.46
CA GLU A 39 -14.24 -0.42 -3.97
C GLU A 39 -12.76 -0.11 -3.72
N GLU A 40 -12.31 1.05 -4.19
CA GLU A 40 -10.96 1.54 -3.96
C GLU A 40 -10.81 2.05 -2.53
N VAL A 41 -9.63 1.83 -1.95
CA VAL A 41 -9.32 2.29 -0.61
C VAL A 41 -8.71 3.68 -0.69
N THR A 42 -9.31 4.63 0.02
CA THR A 42 -8.77 5.99 0.10
C THR A 42 -7.64 6.09 1.13
N PHE A 43 -6.90 7.19 1.08
CA PHE A 43 -5.90 7.51 2.11
C PHE A 43 -6.52 7.59 3.51
N GLU A 44 -7.72 8.16 3.63
CA GLU A 44 -8.43 8.30 4.89
C GLU A 44 -8.88 6.94 5.46
N ASP A 45 -9.33 6.04 4.60
CA ASP A 45 -9.74 4.68 4.99
C ASP A 45 -8.61 3.88 5.65
N LEU A 46 -7.39 4.04 5.13
CA LEU A 46 -6.19 3.39 5.67
C LEU A 46 -5.77 4.00 7.01
N ILE A 47 -5.90 5.31 7.19
CA ILE A 47 -5.63 5.97 8.47
C ILE A 47 -6.64 5.55 9.54
N ARG A 48 -7.93 5.47 9.18
CA ARG A 48 -9.00 5.11 10.12
C ARG A 48 -9.06 3.61 10.40
N GLY A 49 -8.43 2.79 9.56
CA GLY A 49 -8.41 1.34 9.69
C GLY A 49 -9.79 0.70 9.49
N THR A 50 -10.73 1.40 8.85
CA THR A 50 -12.15 1.04 8.74
C THR A 50 -12.44 0.02 7.65
N VAL A 51 -11.51 -0.22 6.72
CA VAL A 51 -11.76 -0.98 5.48
C VAL A 51 -10.93 -2.27 5.39
N LYS A 52 -10.49 -2.83 6.53
CA LYS A 52 -9.59 -4.01 6.57
C LYS A 52 -10.10 -5.25 5.82
N ASP A 53 -11.40 -5.34 5.55
CA ASP A 53 -12.02 -6.48 4.83
C ASP A 53 -12.54 -6.16 3.41
N GLY A 54 -12.40 -4.89 2.97
CA GLY A 54 -12.88 -4.42 1.67
C GLY A 54 -12.03 -4.92 0.48
N PRO A 55 -12.61 -4.97 -0.74
CA PRO A 55 -11.91 -5.42 -1.95
C PRO A 55 -10.62 -4.64 -2.22
N GLY A 56 -10.63 -3.31 -2.12
CA GLY A 56 -9.41 -2.50 -2.30
C GLY A 56 -8.34 -2.75 -1.24
N TYR A 57 -8.70 -3.09 0.01
CA TYR A 57 -7.71 -3.39 1.05
C TYR A 57 -7.05 -4.74 0.78
N LYS A 58 -7.85 -5.74 0.40
CA LYS A 58 -7.34 -7.07 -0.01
C LYS A 58 -6.41 -6.97 -1.21
N LYS A 59 -6.72 -6.10 -2.19
CA LYS A 59 -5.84 -5.80 -3.32
C LYS A 59 -4.50 -5.24 -2.84
N ASN A 60 -4.52 -4.17 -2.05
CA ASN A 60 -3.28 -3.55 -1.56
C ASN A 60 -2.45 -4.53 -0.72
N ARG A 61 -3.09 -5.35 0.12
CA ARG A 61 -2.43 -6.44 0.86
C ARG A 61 -1.78 -7.45 -0.08
N PHE A 62 -2.52 -7.92 -1.08
CA PHE A 62 -2.02 -8.86 -2.09
C PHE A 62 -0.79 -8.29 -2.81
N CYS A 63 -0.85 -7.04 -3.25
CA CYS A 63 0.28 -6.41 -3.93
C CYS A 63 1.50 -6.27 -3.02
N GLY A 64 1.32 -5.89 -1.75
CA GLY A 64 2.41 -5.86 -0.78
C GLY A 64 3.03 -7.25 -0.53
N GLU A 65 2.21 -8.30 -0.51
CA GLU A 65 2.70 -9.69 -0.42
C GLU A 65 3.48 -10.10 -1.68
N GLN A 66 3.10 -9.63 -2.87
CA GLN A 66 3.84 -9.86 -4.12
C GLN A 66 5.14 -9.04 -4.21
N ALA A 67 5.21 -7.88 -3.56
CA ALA A 67 6.41 -7.04 -3.50
C ALA A 67 7.51 -7.66 -2.61
N LYS A 68 7.13 -8.34 -1.52
CA LYS A 68 8.07 -8.96 -0.55
C LYS A 68 9.11 -9.91 -1.19
N PRO A 69 8.74 -10.89 -2.05
CA PRO A 69 9.72 -11.75 -2.73
C PRO A 69 10.76 -11.00 -3.57
N ASN A 70 10.44 -9.80 -4.02
CA ASN A 70 11.32 -8.95 -4.83
C ASN A 70 12.21 -8.03 -3.97
N GLY A 71 12.17 -8.16 -2.64
CA GLY A 71 12.91 -7.30 -1.71
C GLY A 71 12.37 -5.86 -1.64
N LEU A 72 11.15 -5.63 -2.13
CA LEU A 72 10.48 -4.34 -2.10
C LEU A 72 9.61 -4.26 -0.85
N GLU A 73 10.06 -3.49 0.15
CA GLU A 73 9.29 -3.24 1.38
C GLU A 73 8.08 -2.32 1.12
N TYR A 74 8.20 -1.48 0.08
CA TYR A 74 7.25 -0.43 -0.25
C TYR A 74 6.61 -0.63 -1.62
N PHE A 75 5.36 -0.17 -1.76
CA PHE A 75 4.59 -0.22 -3.00
C PHE A 75 3.51 0.87 -3.06
#